data_AF-T0ZFM0-F1
#
_entry.id   AF-T0ZFM0-F1
#
_cell.length_a   1.000
_cell.length_b   1.000
_cell.length_c   1.000
_cell.angle_alpha   90.00
_cell.angle_beta   90.00
_cell.angle_gamma   90.00
#
_symmetry.space_group_name_H-M   'P 1'
#
loop_
_entity.id
_entity.type
_entity.pdbx_description
1 polymer ?
#
loop_
_entity_poly.entity_id
_entity_poly.type
_entity_poly.pdbx_seq_one_letter_code
_entity_poly.pdbx_strand_id
1 'polypeptide(L)'
;MNHEKGFSKKYGQIFLKNKTLANLEARLISGAIGNTVLEIGPGQGMLTRELLDAGYIVTAVESDHRYVSYLDEHFREDIEKKPSF
;
A
#
# COMPACT_ATOMS: atom_id res chain seq x y z
N MET A 1 16.54 7.55 7.51
CA MET A 1 16.07 8.52 8.52
C MET A 1 15.18 7.79 9.50
N ASN A 2 15.15 8.17 10.79
CA ASN A 2 14.19 7.58 11.73
C ASN A 2 12.80 8.14 11.43
N HIS A 3 12.00 7.42 10.65
CA HIS A 3 10.58 7.70 10.55
C HIS A 3 9.97 7.36 11.92
N GLU A 4 9.44 8.34 12.65
CA GLU A 4 8.64 8.04 13.84
C GLU A 4 7.41 7.22 13.40
N LYS A 5 7.54 5.90 13.50
CA LYS A 5 6.50 4.93 13.14
C LYS A 5 5.51 4.87 14.29
N GLY A 6 4.25 5.17 14.01
CA GLY A 6 3.21 5.14 15.04
C GLY A 6 1.90 5.73 14.58
N PHE A 7 0.83 5.29 15.24
CA PHE A 7 -0.51 5.77 14.98
C PHE A 7 -0.63 7.26 15.32
N SER A 8 -1.36 8.00 14.50
CA SER A 8 -1.79 9.37 14.77
C SER A 8 -3.31 9.41 14.83
N LYS A 9 -3.85 9.90 15.95
CA LYS A 9 -5.30 10.12 16.09
C LYS A 9 -5.85 11.11 15.08
N LYS A 10 -5.05 12.13 14.70
CA LYS A 10 -5.43 13.14 13.69
C LYS A 10 -5.72 12.49 12.33
N TYR A 11 -4.98 11.45 11.97
CA TYR A 11 -5.13 10.73 10.70
C TYR A 11 -6.03 9.49 10.82
N GLY A 12 -6.65 9.25 11.99
CA GLY A 12 -7.54 8.10 12.19
C GLY A 12 -6.86 6.73 11.98
N GLN A 13 -5.55 6.64 12.18
CA GLN A 13 -4.76 5.48 11.77
C GLN A 13 -5.02 4.25 12.64
N ILE A 14 -5.57 3.20 12.01
CA ILE A 14 -5.64 1.83 12.53
C ILE A 14 -4.96 0.93 11.50
N PHE A 15 -3.81 0.35 11.85
CA PHE A 15 -3.04 -0.44 10.90
C PHE A 15 -3.49 -1.90 10.86
N LEU A 16 -3.68 -2.41 9.65
CA LEU A 16 -3.80 -3.84 9.40
C LEU A 16 -2.47 -4.52 9.74
N LYS A 17 -2.51 -5.53 10.61
CA LYS A 17 -1.35 -6.31 11.05
C LYS A 17 -1.40 -7.78 10.68
N ASN A 18 -2.57 -8.25 10.24
CA ASN A 18 -2.77 -9.66 9.92
C ASN A 18 -2.61 -9.88 8.41
N LYS A 19 -1.49 -10.50 8.03
CA LYS A 19 -1.18 -10.81 6.64
C LYS A 19 -2.23 -11.68 5.97
N THR A 20 -2.82 -12.65 6.68
CA THR A 20 -3.86 -13.51 6.12
C THR A 20 -5.11 -12.73 5.74
N LEU A 21 -5.50 -11.73 6.56
CA LEU A 21 -6.60 -10.84 6.23
C LEU A 21 -6.27 -9.92 5.06
N ALA A 22 -5.04 -9.37 5.02
CA ALA A 22 -4.59 -8.55 3.89
C ALA A 22 -4.62 -9.33 2.56
N ASN A 23 -4.14 -10.59 2.57
CA ASN A 23 -4.19 -11.45 1.40
C ASN A 23 -5.62 -11.78 0.98
N LEU A 24 -6.51 -12.03 1.94
CA LEU A 24 -7.93 -12.25 1.68
C LEU A 24 -8.57 -11.02 1.04
N GLU A 25 -8.33 -9.83 1.58
CA GLU A 25 -8.83 -8.56 1.01
C GLU A 25 -8.36 -8.38 -0.43
N ALA A 26 -7.07 -8.56 -0.71
CA ALA A 26 -6.51 -8.47 -2.06
C ALA A 26 -7.16 -9.46 -3.05
N ARG A 27 -7.47 -10.69 -2.60
CA ARG A 27 -8.16 -11.71 -3.42
C ARG A 27 -9.64 -11.43 -3.65
N LEU A 28 -10.30 -10.73 -2.72
CA LEU A 28 -11.73 -10.40 -2.81
C LEU A 28 -12.01 -9.23 -3.75
N ILE A 29 -11.00 -8.43 -4.08
CA ILE A 29 -11.13 -7.38 -5.10
C ILE A 29 -11.47 -8.04 -6.44
N SER A 30 -12.56 -7.58 -7.05
CA SER A 30 -12.96 -8.00 -8.38
C SER A 30 -12.08 -7.34 -9.43
N GLY A 31 -11.18 -8.10 -10.03
CA GLY A 31 -10.33 -7.63 -11.12
C GLY A 31 -9.57 -8.79 -11.77
N ALA A 32 -9.12 -8.56 -13.00
CA ALA A 32 -8.12 -9.42 -13.61
C ALA A 32 -6.72 -8.95 -13.20
N ILE A 33 -5.74 -9.84 -13.33
CA ILE A 33 -4.33 -9.48 -13.21
C ILE A 33 -4.02 -8.34 -14.19
N GLY A 34 -3.30 -7.32 -13.74
CA GLY A 34 -2.99 -6.13 -14.52
C GLY A 34 -4.02 -4.99 -14.43
N ASN A 35 -5.15 -5.19 -13.76
CA ASN A 35 -6.06 -4.09 -13.46
C ASN A 35 -5.41 -3.08 -12.51
N THR A 36 -5.79 -1.81 -12.65
CA THR A 36 -5.35 -0.73 -11.77
C THR A 36 -6.22 -0.62 -10.52
N VAL A 37 -5.60 -0.47 -9.36
CA VAL A 37 -6.25 -0.26 -8.07
C VAL A 37 -5.78 1.08 -7.50
N LEU A 38 -6.72 1.90 -7.01
CA LEU A 38 -6.44 3.08 -6.22
C LEU A 38 -6.59 2.73 -4.73
N GLU A 39 -5.48 2.74 -4.00
CA GLU A 39 -5.47 2.52 -2.55
C GLU A 39 -5.43 3.86 -1.81
N ILE A 40 -6.40 4.11 -0.94
CA ILE A 40 -6.46 5.32 -0.10
C ILE A 40 -6.04 4.96 1.32
N GLY A 41 -5.05 5.67 1.85
CA GLY A 41 -4.52 5.41 3.19
C GLY A 41 -3.76 4.08 3.32
N PRO A 42 -2.74 3.83 2.47
CA PRO A 42 -1.93 2.60 2.53
C PRO A 42 -1.21 2.43 3.87
N GLY A 43 -0.93 3.52 4.60
CA GLY A 43 -0.22 3.49 5.88
C GLY A 43 1.15 2.80 5.76
N GLN A 44 1.29 1.61 6.36
CA GLN A 44 2.52 0.82 6.31
C GLN A 44 2.64 -0.05 5.05
N GLY A 45 1.63 -0.06 4.19
CA GLY A 45 1.63 -0.77 2.92
C GLY A 45 1.38 -2.28 3.03
N MET A 46 0.75 -2.75 4.11
CA MET A 46 0.46 -4.18 4.26
C MET A 46 -0.47 -4.69 3.16
N LEU A 47 -1.56 -3.98 2.88
CA LEU A 47 -2.46 -4.33 1.78
C LEU A 47 -1.79 -4.03 0.42
N THR A 48 -1.10 -2.89 0.29
CA THR A 48 -0.32 -2.53 -0.91
C THR A 48 0.55 -3.68 -1.41
N ARG A 49 1.32 -4.34 -0.53
CA ARG A 49 2.18 -5.47 -0.92
C ARG A 49 1.37 -6.65 -1.44
N GLU A 50 0.28 -7.03 -0.77
CA GLU A 50 -0.56 -8.15 -1.19
C GLU A 50 -1.25 -7.86 -2.54
N LEU A 51 -1.62 -6.61 -2.81
CA LEU A 51 -2.18 -6.18 -4.10
C LEU A 51 -1.14 -6.29 -5.22
N LEU A 52 0.09 -5.83 -4.99
CA LEU A 52 1.19 -5.94 -5.94
C LEU A 52 1.53 -7.41 -6.22
N ASP A 53 1.61 -8.25 -5.17
CA ASP A 53 1.89 -9.68 -5.30
C ASP A 53 0.77 -10.42 -6.05
N ALA A 54 -0.47 -9.94 -5.95
CA ALA A 54 -1.60 -10.44 -6.75
C ALA A 54 -1.58 -9.96 -8.21
N GLY A 55 -0.63 -9.10 -8.59
CA GLY A 55 -0.43 -8.62 -9.96
C GLY A 55 -1.27 -7.40 -10.33
N TYR A 56 -1.79 -6.66 -9.35
CA TYR A 56 -2.45 -5.37 -9.60
C TYR A 56 -1.42 -4.27 -9.84
N ILE A 57 -1.82 -3.27 -10.63
CA ILE A 57 -1.08 -2.00 -10.74
C ILE A 57 -1.65 -1.06 -9.68
N VAL A 58 -0.88 -0.73 -8.65
CA VAL A 58 -1.39 0.05 -7.51
C VAL A 58 -0.97 1.51 -7.63
N THR A 59 -1.93 2.41 -7.53
CA THR A 59 -1.70 3.83 -7.20
C THR A 59 -2.12 4.04 -5.75
N ALA A 60 -1.18 4.42 -4.89
CA ALA A 60 -1.46 4.64 -3.47
C ALA A 60 -1.46 6.13 -3.13
N VAL A 61 -2.43 6.58 -2.33
CA VAL A 61 -2.54 7.98 -1.87
C VAL A 61 -2.52 8.01 -0.35
N GLU A 62 -1.50 8.67 0.22
CA GLU A 62 -1.30 8.80 1.66
C GLU A 62 -1.24 10.27 2.07
N SER A 63 -1.94 10.59 3.16
CA SER A 63 -2.02 11.95 3.71
C SER A 63 -0.95 12.24 4.77
N ASP A 64 -0.48 11.21 5.47
CA ASP A 64 0.57 11.32 6.46
C ASP A 64 1.95 11.25 5.79
N HIS A 65 2.61 12.41 5.67
CA HIS A 65 3.92 12.53 5.05
C HIS A 65 4.98 11.56 5.60
N ARG A 66 4.86 11.13 6.86
CA ARG A 66 5.78 10.14 7.44
C ARG A 66 5.67 8.79 6.72
N TYR A 67 4.46 8.40 6.36
CA TYR A 67 4.18 7.18 5.62
C TYR A 67 4.40 7.35 4.12
N VAL A 68 4.17 8.54 3.55
CA VAL A 68 4.58 8.83 2.15
C VAL A 68 6.06 8.53 1.96
N SER A 69 6.94 9.14 2.76
CA SER A 69 8.38 8.91 2.63
C SER A 69 8.79 7.46 2.90
N TYR A 70 8.12 6.80 3.85
CA TYR A 70 8.35 5.39 4.14
C TYR A 70 7.97 4.50 2.95
N LEU A 71 6.82 4.76 2.31
CA LEU A 71 6.34 3.99 1.16
C LEU A 71 7.23 4.21 -0.06
N ASP A 72 7.66 5.45 -0.33
CA ASP A 72 8.60 5.76 -1.40
C ASP A 72 9.93 5.00 -1.26
N GLU A 73 10.43 4.85 -0.03
CA GLU A 73 11.63 4.05 0.24
C GLU A 73 11.35 2.55 0.15
N HIS A 74 10.28 2.08 0.79
CA HIS A 74 9.99 0.66 0.95
C HIS A 74 9.50 -0.02 -0.33
N PHE A 75 8.82 0.72 -1.22
CA PHE A 75 8.30 0.26 -2.50
C PHE A 75 9.07 0.85 -3.68
N ARG A 76 10.30 1.36 -3.46
CA ARG A 76 11.11 1.99 -4.51
C ARG A 76 11.21 1.15 -5.77
N GLU A 77 11.53 -0.13 -5.63
CA GLU A 77 11.65 -1.04 -6.78
C GLU A 77 10.33 -1.20 -7.53
N ASP A 78 9.21 -1.27 -6.81
CA ASP A 78 7.88 -1.42 -7.40
C ASP A 78 7.48 -0.14 -8.15
N ILE A 79 7.86 1.03 -7.63
CA ILE A 79 7.65 2.35 -8.26
C ILE A 79 8.53 2.50 -9.52
N GLU A 80 9.78 2.03 -9.46
CA GLU A 80 10.72 2.08 -10.59
C GLU A 80 10.32 1.13 -11.73
N LYS A 81 9.69 -0.01 -11.40
CA LYS A 81 9.13 -0.97 -12.37
C LYS A 81 7.88 -0.47 -13.11
N LYS A 82 7.56 0.83 -13.01
CA LYS A 82 6.39 1.50 -13.60
C LYS A 82 5.94 0.82 -14.92
N PRO A 83 4.71 0.30 -15.00
CA PRO A 83 4.23 -0.32 -16.22
C PRO A 83 4.30 0.71 -17.36
N SER A 84 4.87 0.29 -18.49
CA SER A 84 4.86 1.09 -19.72
C SER A 84 3.43 1.07 -20.25
N PHE A 85 2.72 2.19 -20.10
CA PHE A 85 1.40 2.39 -20.67
C PHE A 85 1.48 2.58 -22.19
#